data_AF-K1M3C2-F1
#
_entry.id   AF-K1M3C2-F1
#
_cell.length_a   1.000
_cell.length_b   1.000
_cell.length_c   1.000
_cell.angle_alpha   90.00
_cell.angle_beta   90.00
_cell.angle_gamma   90.00
#
_symmetry.space_group_name_H-M   'P 1'
#
loop_
_entity.id
_entity.type
_entity.pdbx_description
1 polymer ?
#
loop_
_entity_poly.entity_id
_entity_poly.type
_entity_poly.pdbx_seq_one_letter_code
_entity_poly.pdbx_strand_id
1 'polypeptide(L)'
;MKSIINLLAICLFAFVNAHTVWIETELGGKVNKKHEIKVFFGEIEKPTPTAKWFSDIKDLELRIISPSGKVSVIKEKTQQENYYSSFFTPMEKGVYTISVKHLVKDTFKKMKITYHSVAFMSTDASNNHVKMGVSPLEMVVEHPQHKLNKENKLQFLFNGEAKSKHKVKIVSDNGWEQNAMTNVKGEVKFEPLWKGKYLVEFVNSQKEEGLHNEQPFNTDYQMWTYYVHVK
;
A
#
# COMPACT_ATOMS: atom_id res chain seq x y z
N MET A 1 -46.52 -37.17 -6.39
CA MET A 1 -45.68 -36.30 -7.24
C MET A 1 -45.92 -34.84 -6.89
N LYS A 2 -45.04 -34.22 -6.09
CA LYS A 2 -44.80 -32.76 -6.09
C LYS A 2 -43.31 -32.59 -5.79
N SER A 3 -42.52 -32.48 -6.86
CA SER A 3 -41.08 -32.26 -6.76
C SER A 3 -40.85 -30.85 -6.22
N ILE A 4 -40.18 -30.74 -5.07
CA ILE A 4 -39.68 -29.48 -4.52
C ILE A 4 -38.41 -29.16 -5.31
N ILE A 5 -38.51 -28.26 -6.28
CA ILE A 5 -37.34 -27.69 -6.95
C ILE A 5 -36.81 -26.60 -6.00
N ASN A 6 -35.84 -26.95 -5.17
CA ASN A 6 -35.00 -25.98 -4.47
C ASN A 6 -34.05 -25.34 -5.48
N LEU A 7 -34.39 -24.15 -5.97
CA LEU A 7 -33.49 -23.31 -6.73
C LEU A 7 -32.42 -22.76 -5.77
N LEU A 8 -31.25 -23.41 -5.75
CA LEU A 8 -30.08 -22.93 -5.04
C LEU A 8 -29.58 -21.66 -5.75
N ALA A 9 -29.97 -20.49 -5.25
CA ALA A 9 -29.44 -19.21 -5.70
C ALA A 9 -27.97 -19.12 -5.29
N ILE A 10 -27.07 -19.50 -6.20
CA ILE A 10 -25.64 -19.21 -6.08
C ILE A 10 -25.51 -17.69 -6.22
N CYS A 11 -25.47 -16.99 -5.08
CA CYS A 11 -24.94 -15.63 -5.03
C CYS A 11 -23.46 -15.71 -5.39
N LEU A 12 -23.15 -15.48 -6.68
CA LEU A 12 -21.81 -15.10 -7.12
C LEU A 12 -21.52 -13.76 -6.45
N PHE A 13 -20.90 -13.78 -5.28
CA PHE A 13 -20.25 -12.61 -4.72
C PHE A 13 -19.10 -12.26 -5.68
N ALA A 14 -19.35 -11.32 -6.59
CA ALA A 14 -18.27 -10.64 -7.28
C ALA A 14 -17.42 -9.96 -6.20
N PHE A 15 -16.22 -10.48 -5.96
CA PHE A 15 -15.24 -9.84 -5.13
C PHE A 15 -14.86 -8.53 -5.80
N VAL A 16 -15.47 -7.43 -5.36
CA VAL A 16 -15.03 -6.09 -5.78
C VAL A 16 -13.82 -5.77 -4.91
N ASN A 17 -12.62 -5.95 -5.45
CA ASN A 17 -11.41 -5.44 -4.80
C ASN A 17 -11.48 -3.91 -4.79
N ALA A 18 -11.18 -3.32 -3.63
CA ALA A 18 -11.07 -1.88 -3.53
C ALA A 18 -9.79 -1.44 -4.27
N HIS A 19 -9.92 -0.46 -5.18
CA HIS A 19 -8.75 0.14 -5.79
C HIS A 19 -7.89 0.80 -4.72
N THR A 20 -6.57 0.71 -4.89
CA THR A 20 -5.60 1.29 -3.99
C THR A 20 -4.48 1.98 -4.74
N VAL A 21 -3.69 2.79 -4.05
CA VAL A 21 -2.42 3.34 -4.55
C VAL A 21 -1.29 2.49 -4.00
N TRP A 22 -0.29 2.14 -4.81
CA TRP A 22 0.94 1.54 -4.32
C TRP A 22 2.18 2.10 -5.02
N ILE A 23 3.32 1.95 -4.34
CA ILE A 23 4.62 2.41 -4.81
C ILE A 23 5.50 1.18 -5.06
N GLU A 24 6.02 1.05 -6.28
CA GLU A 24 7.07 0.06 -6.60
C GLU A 24 8.42 0.77 -6.71
N THR A 25 9.43 0.18 -6.08
CA THR A 25 10.82 0.64 -6.15
C THR A 25 11.75 -0.52 -5.81
N GLU A 26 12.98 -0.48 -6.32
CA GLU A 26 13.99 -1.46 -5.92
C GLU A 26 14.44 -1.22 -4.48
N LEU A 27 14.53 -2.29 -3.69
CA LEU A 27 14.97 -2.22 -2.28
C LEU A 27 16.42 -1.73 -2.15
N GLY A 28 17.26 -1.97 -3.15
CA GLY A 28 18.65 -1.53 -3.18
C GLY A 28 18.85 -0.33 -4.10
N GLY A 29 19.50 0.71 -3.58
CA GLY A 29 19.98 1.84 -4.37
C GLY A 29 21.43 2.18 -4.07
N LYS A 30 21.95 3.22 -4.71
CA LYS A 30 23.34 3.66 -4.53
C LYS A 30 23.38 5.17 -4.32
N VAL A 31 24.23 5.60 -3.39
CA VAL A 31 24.51 7.03 -3.17
C VAL A 31 24.99 7.65 -4.49
N ASN A 32 24.49 8.83 -4.82
CA ASN A 32 24.78 9.58 -6.04
C ASN A 32 24.39 8.86 -7.35
N LYS A 33 23.46 7.90 -7.30
CA LYS A 33 22.89 7.26 -8.50
C LYS A 33 21.39 7.45 -8.55
N LYS A 34 20.90 7.73 -9.75
CA LYS A 34 19.47 7.89 -10.03
C LYS A 34 18.72 6.61 -9.65
N HIS A 35 17.65 6.75 -8.87
CA HIS A 35 16.80 5.67 -8.37
C HIS A 35 15.38 5.87 -8.86
N GLU A 36 14.75 4.81 -9.37
CA GLU A 36 13.41 4.86 -9.95
C GLU A 36 12.33 4.60 -8.89
N ILE A 37 11.23 5.34 -9.02
CA ILE A 37 9.99 5.14 -8.26
C ILE A 37 8.85 5.04 -9.25
N LYS A 38 7.96 4.07 -9.05
CA LYS A 38 6.73 3.92 -9.83
C LYS A 38 5.54 3.99 -8.90
N VAL A 39 4.50 4.72 -9.29
CA VAL A 39 3.24 4.80 -8.53
C VAL A 39 2.10 4.31 -9.39
N PHE A 40 1.35 3.38 -8.84
CA PHE A 40 0.22 2.74 -9.49
C PHE A 40 -1.07 3.05 -8.72
N PHE A 41 -2.19 2.88 -9.40
CA PHE A 41 -3.52 2.91 -8.82
C PHE A 41 -4.33 1.75 -9.40
N GLY A 42 -5.18 1.12 -8.59
CA GLY A 42 -6.06 0.03 -9.02
C GLY A 42 -5.89 -1.24 -8.21
N GLU A 43 -5.96 -2.38 -8.90
CA GLU A 43 -5.73 -3.71 -8.34
C GLU A 43 -4.36 -4.21 -8.78
N ILE A 44 -3.64 -4.93 -7.91
CA ILE A 44 -2.27 -5.37 -8.21
C ILE A 44 -2.19 -6.28 -9.46
N GLU A 45 -3.21 -7.10 -9.67
CA GLU A 45 -3.36 -7.99 -10.85
C GLU A 45 -3.63 -7.21 -12.13
N LYS A 46 -4.30 -6.06 -12.00
CA LYS A 46 -4.76 -5.25 -13.12
C LYS A 46 -4.75 -3.77 -12.74
N PRO A 47 -3.58 -3.11 -12.82
CA PRO A 47 -3.48 -1.70 -12.53
C PRO A 47 -4.42 -0.89 -13.42
N THR A 48 -5.04 0.13 -12.85
CA THR A 48 -5.89 1.06 -13.59
C THR A 48 -5.00 1.93 -14.49
N PRO A 49 -5.30 2.03 -15.81
CA PRO A 49 -4.58 2.93 -16.69
C PRO A 49 -4.60 4.37 -16.17
N THR A 50 -3.50 5.10 -16.28
CA THR A 50 -3.33 6.46 -15.74
C THR A 50 -4.38 7.44 -16.27
N ALA A 51 -4.79 7.27 -17.53
CA ALA A 51 -5.86 8.05 -18.15
C ALA A 51 -7.25 7.84 -17.49
N LYS A 52 -7.41 6.80 -16.67
CA LYS A 52 -8.65 6.43 -15.97
C LYS A 52 -8.53 6.55 -14.45
N TRP A 53 -7.46 7.15 -13.93
CA TRP A 53 -7.32 7.34 -12.48
C TRP A 53 -8.45 8.21 -11.95
N PHE A 54 -9.04 7.77 -10.84
CA PHE A 54 -10.21 8.41 -10.26
C PHE A 54 -9.85 9.79 -9.69
N SER A 55 -10.76 10.75 -9.86
CA SER A 55 -10.67 12.08 -9.25
C SER A 55 -9.31 12.77 -9.52
N ASP A 56 -8.62 13.21 -8.48
CA ASP A 56 -7.34 13.90 -8.51
C ASP A 56 -6.16 12.99 -8.10
N ILE A 57 -6.31 11.66 -8.16
CA ILE A 57 -5.22 10.74 -7.74
C ILE A 57 -3.93 10.98 -8.55
N LYS A 58 -4.04 11.41 -9.80
CA LYS A 58 -2.86 11.78 -10.63
C LYS A 58 -2.03 12.92 -10.02
N ASP A 59 -2.64 13.74 -9.18
CA ASP A 59 -2.03 14.90 -8.54
C ASP A 59 -1.36 14.54 -7.20
N LEU A 60 -1.35 13.25 -6.82
CA LEU A 60 -0.71 12.77 -5.59
C LEU A 60 0.73 13.27 -5.41
N GLU A 61 1.09 13.53 -4.16
CA GLU A 61 2.42 13.97 -3.77
C GLU A 61 3.28 12.77 -3.35
N LEU A 62 4.45 12.63 -3.97
CA LEU A 62 5.47 11.68 -3.55
C LEU A 62 6.49 12.39 -2.66
N ARG A 63 6.56 11.97 -1.39
CA ARG A 63 7.55 12.44 -0.42
C ARG A 63 8.68 11.45 -0.29
N ILE A 64 9.90 11.96 -0.23
CA ILE A 64 11.12 11.22 0.09
C ILE A 64 11.62 11.72 1.44
N ILE A 65 11.91 10.79 2.35
CA ILE A 65 12.48 11.07 3.65
C ILE A 65 13.86 10.42 3.68
N SER A 66 14.91 11.22 3.84
CA SER A 66 16.29 10.74 3.87
C SER A 66 16.66 10.11 5.22
N PRO A 67 17.80 9.40 5.33
CA PRO A 67 18.29 8.83 6.58
C PRO A 67 18.40 9.85 7.74
N SER A 68 18.76 11.11 7.44
CA SER A 68 18.79 12.21 8.42
C SER A 68 17.40 12.77 8.80
N GLY A 69 16.33 12.29 8.17
CA GLY A 69 14.96 12.78 8.38
C GLY A 69 14.57 13.97 7.49
N LYS A 70 15.44 14.40 6.56
CA LYS A 70 15.11 15.48 5.63
C LYS A 70 14.02 15.03 4.67
N VAL A 71 12.95 15.82 4.58
CA VAL A 71 11.84 15.58 3.66
C VAL A 71 12.05 16.36 2.37
N SER A 72 11.83 15.73 1.23
CA SER A 72 11.73 16.36 -0.08
C SER A 72 10.52 15.83 -0.85
N VAL A 73 10.01 16.63 -1.77
CA VAL A 73 8.87 16.28 -2.63
C VAL A 73 9.36 16.10 -4.06
N ILE A 74 8.93 15.01 -4.70
CA ILE A 74 9.15 14.78 -6.13
C ILE A 74 8.25 15.74 -6.92
N LYS A 75 8.87 16.60 -7.72
CA LYS A 75 8.16 17.60 -8.53
C LYS A 75 7.70 17.06 -9.88
N GLU A 76 8.46 16.14 -10.47
CA GLU A 76 8.23 15.66 -11.83
C GLU A 76 7.80 14.19 -11.81
N LYS A 77 6.65 13.93 -12.42
CA LYS A 77 6.11 12.59 -12.65
C LYS A 77 5.89 12.41 -14.15
N THR A 78 6.47 11.36 -14.73
CA THR A 78 6.25 11.02 -16.14
C THR A 78 5.11 10.02 -16.23
N GLN A 79 4.05 10.38 -16.95
CA GLN A 79 2.91 9.48 -17.18
C GLN A 79 3.34 8.30 -18.05
N GLN A 80 3.02 7.08 -17.61
CA GLN A 80 3.06 5.84 -18.39
C GLN A 80 1.64 5.30 -18.53
N GLU A 81 1.45 4.21 -19.27
CA GLU A 81 0.11 3.64 -19.50
C GLU A 81 -0.60 3.30 -18.18
N ASN A 82 0.08 2.62 -17.25
CA ASN A 82 -0.51 2.07 -16.03
C ASN A 82 0.05 2.64 -14.72
N TYR A 83 1.05 3.53 -14.80
CA TYR A 83 1.70 4.13 -13.64
C TYR A 83 2.29 5.50 -13.96
N TYR A 84 2.66 6.24 -12.93
CA TYR A 84 3.56 7.38 -13.06
C TYR A 84 4.97 6.96 -12.64
N SER A 85 5.99 7.28 -13.42
CA SER A 85 7.38 7.10 -13.04
C SER A 85 8.00 8.40 -12.55
N SER A 86 8.96 8.28 -11.65
CA SER A 86 9.72 9.39 -11.10
C SER A 86 11.10 8.92 -10.71
N PHE A 87 11.99 9.88 -10.47
CA PHE A 87 13.34 9.58 -10.05
C PHE A 87 13.81 10.54 -8.98
N PHE A 88 14.70 10.04 -8.13
CA PHE A 88 15.50 10.87 -7.23
C PHE A 88 16.93 10.32 -7.14
N THR A 89 17.82 11.11 -6.54
CA THR A 89 19.21 10.71 -6.31
C THR A 89 19.46 10.66 -4.81
N PRO A 90 19.69 9.49 -4.21
CA PRO A 90 20.07 9.36 -2.81
C PRO A 90 21.42 10.04 -2.56
N MET A 91 21.52 10.90 -1.54
CA MET A 91 22.73 11.68 -1.23
C MET A 91 23.43 11.24 0.07
N GLU A 92 22.72 10.54 0.92
CA GLU A 92 23.13 10.01 2.21
C GLU A 92 23.13 8.48 2.20
N LYS A 93 24.01 7.88 3.01
CA LYS A 93 24.02 6.45 3.26
C LYS A 93 22.91 6.08 4.26
N GLY A 94 22.04 5.13 3.91
CA GLY A 94 21.05 4.57 4.82
C GLY A 94 19.73 4.24 4.12
N VAL A 95 18.66 4.25 4.90
CA VAL A 95 17.29 3.94 4.46
C VAL A 95 16.57 5.23 4.09
N TYR A 96 15.95 5.22 2.92
CA TYR A 96 15.01 6.26 2.50
C TYR A 96 13.59 5.71 2.58
N THR A 97 12.67 6.53 3.08
CA THR A 97 11.23 6.27 2.99
C THR A 97 10.65 7.06 1.82
N ILE A 98 9.87 6.39 0.99
CA ILE A 98 9.06 6.99 -0.06
C ILE A 98 7.61 6.84 0.39
N SER A 99 6.86 7.93 0.43
CA SER A 99 5.49 7.90 0.94
C SER A 99 4.53 8.72 0.10
N VAL A 100 3.30 8.23 -0.01
CA VAL A 100 2.13 8.95 -0.49
C VAL A 100 1.14 9.05 0.68
N LYS A 101 0.54 10.23 0.83
CA LYS A 101 -0.70 10.45 1.58
C LYS A 101 -1.56 11.38 0.73
N HIS A 102 -2.64 10.86 0.18
CA HIS A 102 -3.52 11.57 -0.74
C HIS A 102 -4.97 11.46 -0.29
N LEU A 103 -5.56 12.58 0.13
CA LEU A 103 -7.00 12.69 0.35
C LEU A 103 -7.63 12.93 -1.02
N VAL A 104 -8.39 11.95 -1.49
CA VAL A 104 -9.04 12.00 -2.81
C VAL A 104 -10.06 13.12 -2.82
N LYS A 105 -10.07 13.97 -3.86
CA LYS A 105 -10.97 15.11 -3.95
C LYS A 105 -12.45 14.71 -3.97
N ASP A 106 -12.81 13.68 -4.71
CA ASP A 106 -14.19 13.21 -4.82
C ASP A 106 -14.48 12.07 -3.84
N THR A 107 -15.70 12.05 -3.32
CA THR A 107 -16.24 10.92 -2.56
C THR A 107 -16.55 9.74 -3.49
N PHE A 108 -16.45 8.53 -2.96
CA PHE A 108 -16.82 7.32 -3.71
C PHE A 108 -17.70 6.43 -2.84
N LYS A 109 -18.92 6.14 -3.30
CA LYS A 109 -19.92 5.36 -2.52
C LYS A 109 -20.12 5.90 -1.08
N LYS A 110 -20.18 7.23 -0.92
CA LYS A 110 -20.25 7.95 0.37
C LYS A 110 -19.02 7.78 1.28
N MET A 111 -17.89 7.33 0.74
CA MET A 111 -16.61 7.30 1.45
C MET A 111 -15.78 8.55 1.11
N LYS A 112 -15.26 9.21 2.13
CA LYS A 112 -14.14 10.16 2.05
C LYS A 112 -12.86 9.33 2.11
N ILE A 113 -12.15 9.20 0.99
CA ILE A 113 -11.04 8.25 0.86
C ILE A 113 -9.70 8.95 1.05
N THR A 114 -8.87 8.45 1.96
CA THR A 114 -7.44 8.79 2.02
C THR A 114 -6.60 7.57 1.67
N TYR A 115 -5.85 7.66 0.58
CA TYR A 115 -4.85 6.66 0.22
C TYR A 115 -3.51 7.00 0.85
N HIS A 116 -2.91 6.01 1.47
CA HIS A 116 -1.55 6.03 1.95
C HIS A 116 -0.79 4.89 1.29
N SER A 117 0.44 5.15 0.90
CA SER A 117 1.34 4.09 0.45
C SER A 117 2.74 4.40 0.92
N VAL A 118 3.47 3.35 1.27
CA VAL A 118 4.85 3.48 1.71
C VAL A 118 5.71 2.46 0.99
N ALA A 119 6.91 2.88 0.62
CA ALA A 119 7.96 2.04 0.05
C ALA A 119 9.32 2.53 0.53
N PHE A 120 10.33 1.68 0.37
CA PHE A 120 11.64 1.94 0.94
C PHE A 120 12.75 1.50 0.01
N MET A 121 13.87 2.18 0.13
CA MET A 121 15.11 1.74 -0.48
C MET A 121 16.27 1.99 0.49
N SER A 122 17.26 1.12 0.46
CA SER A 122 18.48 1.26 1.23
C SER A 122 19.67 1.43 0.29
N THR A 123 20.56 2.37 0.62
CA THR A 123 21.90 2.44 0.02
C THR A 123 22.93 1.63 0.82
N ASP A 124 22.50 0.96 1.91
CA ASP A 124 23.33 0.09 2.74
C ASP A 124 22.75 -1.33 2.75
N ALA A 125 23.43 -2.25 2.06
CA ALA A 125 23.02 -3.65 1.97
C ALA A 125 23.17 -4.43 3.29
N SER A 126 23.87 -3.89 4.28
CA SER A 126 24.02 -4.53 5.60
C SER A 126 22.84 -4.29 6.54
N ASN A 127 21.95 -3.35 6.20
CA ASN A 127 20.82 -3.03 7.07
C ASN A 127 19.68 -4.03 6.90
N ASN A 128 19.57 -4.95 7.84
CA ASN A 128 18.52 -5.96 7.86
C ASN A 128 17.27 -5.46 8.60
N HIS A 129 17.43 -4.65 9.65
CA HIS A 129 16.31 -4.12 10.43
C HIS A 129 15.91 -2.74 9.92
N VAL A 130 14.67 -2.60 9.48
CA VAL A 130 14.19 -1.37 8.89
C VAL A 130 12.89 -0.95 9.57
N LYS A 131 12.97 0.11 10.38
CA LYS A 131 11.80 0.88 10.83
C LYS A 131 11.56 2.00 9.84
N MET A 132 10.30 2.15 9.45
CA MET A 132 9.95 2.61 8.13
C MET A 132 8.57 3.28 8.17
N GLY A 133 8.35 4.37 7.42
CA GLY A 133 7.06 5.07 7.38
C GLY A 133 6.98 6.27 8.33
N VAL A 134 5.81 6.90 8.39
CA VAL A 134 5.53 8.10 9.20
C VAL A 134 4.16 7.99 9.84
N SER A 135 3.95 8.69 10.96
CA SER A 135 2.63 8.79 11.58
C SER A 135 1.55 9.14 10.53
N PRO A 136 0.39 8.45 10.55
CA PRO A 136 -0.04 7.55 11.62
C PRO A 136 0.40 6.09 11.45
N LEU A 137 1.06 5.66 10.37
CA LEU A 137 1.47 4.27 10.20
C LEU A 137 2.98 4.16 9.98
N GLU A 138 3.63 3.52 10.94
CA GLU A 138 4.99 3.05 10.81
C GLU A 138 4.96 1.53 10.64
N MET A 139 5.92 1.01 9.89
CA MET A 139 6.14 -0.41 9.70
C MET A 139 7.56 -0.76 10.13
N VAL A 140 7.72 -1.91 10.74
CA VAL A 140 9.02 -2.47 11.12
C VAL A 140 9.17 -3.82 10.44
N VAL A 141 10.27 -3.99 9.73
CA VAL A 141 10.61 -5.21 9.02
C VAL A 141 12.02 -5.64 9.43
N GLU A 142 12.14 -6.84 10.00
CA GLU A 142 13.44 -7.38 10.43
C GLU A 142 14.29 -7.90 9.26
N HIS A 143 13.65 -8.24 8.14
CA HIS A 143 14.28 -8.67 6.90
C HIS A 143 13.43 -8.22 5.69
N PRO A 144 13.80 -7.13 4.98
CA PRO A 144 13.01 -6.61 3.87
C PRO A 144 13.05 -7.51 2.62
N GLN A 145 13.96 -8.50 2.60
CA GLN A 145 14.00 -9.53 1.57
C GLN A 145 13.09 -10.68 1.96
N HIS A 146 11.92 -10.72 1.32
CA HIS A 146 10.91 -11.72 1.60
C HIS A 146 11.17 -13.01 0.82
N LYS A 147 11.15 -14.15 1.53
CA LYS A 147 11.45 -15.48 0.95
C LYS A 147 10.18 -16.28 0.71
N LEU A 148 10.15 -17.01 -0.40
CA LEU A 148 9.12 -17.99 -0.75
C LEU A 148 9.05 -19.12 0.28
N ASN A 149 7.84 -19.59 0.62
CA ASN A 149 7.59 -20.73 1.52
C ASN A 149 8.32 -20.59 2.88
N LYS A 150 8.44 -19.35 3.36
CA LYS A 150 8.96 -19.01 4.67
C LYS A 150 8.05 -17.98 5.30
N GLU A 151 7.94 -18.05 6.61
CA GLU A 151 7.22 -17.05 7.38
C GLU A 151 7.91 -15.69 7.22
N ASN A 152 7.16 -14.72 6.71
CA ASN A 152 7.55 -13.33 6.64
C ASN A 152 6.78 -12.57 7.71
N LYS A 153 7.50 -11.74 8.48
CA LYS A 153 6.93 -10.97 9.57
C LYS A 153 6.97 -9.48 9.24
N LEU A 154 5.84 -8.82 9.39
CA LEU A 154 5.71 -7.36 9.30
C LEU A 154 5.08 -6.87 10.60
N GLN A 155 5.63 -5.81 11.20
CA GLN A 155 5.04 -5.16 12.36
C GLN A 155 4.51 -3.79 11.97
N PHE A 156 3.29 -3.49 12.41
CA PHE A 156 2.61 -2.23 12.14
C PHE A 156 2.42 -1.48 13.45
N LEU A 157 2.88 -0.23 13.48
CA LEU A 157 2.73 0.68 14.60
C LEU A 157 1.86 1.85 14.15
N PHE A 158 0.73 2.02 14.83
CA PHE A 158 -0.17 3.14 14.59
C PHE A 158 0.12 4.25 15.60
N ASN A 159 0.57 5.41 15.12
CA ASN A 159 1.09 6.49 15.97
C ASN A 159 2.19 6.01 16.94
N GLY A 160 3.08 5.13 16.45
CA GLY A 160 4.16 4.55 17.26
C GLY A 160 3.71 3.41 18.17
N GLU A 161 2.42 3.09 18.25
CA GLU A 161 1.87 2.05 19.13
C GLU A 161 1.44 0.80 18.37
N ALA A 162 1.73 -0.37 18.94
CA ALA A 162 1.20 -1.64 18.44
C ALA A 162 -0.32 -1.70 18.66
N LYS A 163 -1.07 -2.01 17.59
CA LYS A 163 -2.51 -2.28 17.69
C LYS A 163 -2.81 -3.71 17.29
N SER A 164 -3.49 -4.44 18.16
CA SER A 164 -3.93 -5.82 17.90
C SER A 164 -5.29 -5.87 17.22
N LYS A 165 -5.60 -7.02 16.61
CA LYS A 165 -6.89 -7.33 15.98
C LYS A 165 -7.26 -6.38 14.84
N HIS A 166 -6.28 -5.71 14.25
CA HIS A 166 -6.51 -4.92 13.04
C HIS A 166 -6.45 -5.84 11.82
N LYS A 167 -7.42 -5.72 10.92
CA LYS A 167 -7.49 -6.56 9.72
C LYS A 167 -6.44 -6.14 8.71
N VAL A 168 -5.75 -7.14 8.16
CA VAL A 168 -4.74 -6.98 7.12
C VAL A 168 -5.09 -7.90 5.97
N LYS A 169 -5.10 -7.37 4.74
CA LYS A 169 -5.25 -8.18 3.54
C LYS A 169 -3.89 -8.26 2.85
N ILE A 170 -3.45 -9.46 2.51
CA ILE A 170 -2.31 -9.68 1.62
C ILE A 170 -2.88 -10.16 0.29
N VAL A 171 -2.55 -9.49 -0.81
CA VAL A 171 -3.03 -9.81 -2.17
C VAL A 171 -1.84 -9.96 -3.08
N SER A 172 -1.77 -11.02 -3.88
CA SER A 172 -0.74 -11.19 -4.90
C SER A 172 -1.24 -10.81 -6.30
N ASP A 173 -0.30 -10.57 -7.21
CA ASP A 173 -0.56 -10.32 -8.64
C ASP A 173 -1.14 -11.51 -9.41
N ASN A 174 -1.25 -12.68 -8.79
CA ASN A 174 -1.89 -13.87 -9.36
C ASN A 174 -3.29 -14.15 -8.79
N GLY A 175 -3.85 -13.24 -7.99
CA GLY A 175 -5.20 -13.39 -7.43
C GLY A 175 -5.29 -14.13 -6.10
N TRP A 176 -4.18 -14.58 -5.53
CA TRP A 176 -4.20 -15.15 -4.20
C TRP A 176 -4.34 -14.05 -3.14
N GLU A 177 -5.18 -14.34 -2.14
CA GLU A 177 -5.36 -13.46 -1.00
C GLU A 177 -5.29 -14.21 0.33
N GLN A 178 -4.73 -13.54 1.33
CA GLN A 178 -4.78 -13.97 2.72
C GLN A 178 -5.29 -12.83 3.59
N ASN A 179 -6.30 -13.12 4.41
CA ASN A 179 -6.71 -12.22 5.48
C ASN A 179 -5.95 -12.59 6.76
N ALA A 180 -5.37 -11.60 7.42
CA ALA A 180 -4.68 -11.74 8.69
C ALA A 180 -5.17 -10.70 9.69
N MET A 181 -4.82 -10.90 10.96
CA MET A 181 -5.02 -9.91 12.02
C MET A 181 -3.72 -9.64 12.73
N THR A 182 -3.47 -8.38 13.08
CA THR A 182 -2.32 -8.02 13.90
C THR A 182 -2.41 -8.66 15.29
N ASN A 183 -1.29 -9.14 15.82
CA ASN A 183 -1.20 -9.65 17.19
C ASN A 183 -1.03 -8.49 18.22
N VAL A 184 -0.83 -8.81 19.50
CA VAL A 184 -0.59 -7.82 20.57
C VAL A 184 0.64 -6.92 20.36
N LYS A 185 1.57 -7.35 19.52
CA LYS A 185 2.76 -6.58 19.12
C LYS A 185 2.55 -5.80 17.82
N GLY A 186 1.35 -5.82 17.24
CA GLY A 186 1.08 -5.21 15.94
C GLY A 186 1.63 -6.02 14.76
N GLU A 187 2.03 -7.28 14.98
CA GLU A 187 2.67 -8.10 13.95
C GLU A 187 1.64 -8.90 13.15
N VAL A 188 1.90 -9.01 11.85
CA VAL A 188 1.29 -9.98 10.94
C VAL A 188 2.37 -10.88 10.36
N LYS A 189 2.01 -12.16 10.24
CA LYS A 189 2.82 -13.19 9.60
C LYS A 189 2.12 -13.64 8.33
N PHE A 190 2.86 -13.80 7.25
CA PHE A 190 2.37 -14.37 6.01
C PHE A 190 3.43 -15.26 5.38
N GLU A 191 3.00 -16.31 4.69
CA GLU A 191 3.89 -17.22 3.98
C GLU A 191 3.53 -17.19 2.50
N PRO A 192 4.30 -16.48 1.66
CA PRO A 192 4.00 -16.38 0.25
C PRO A 192 4.24 -17.73 -0.42
N LEU A 193 3.20 -18.24 -1.09
CA LEU A 193 3.23 -19.53 -1.79
C LEU A 193 3.71 -19.39 -3.24
N TRP A 194 3.74 -18.17 -3.78
CA TRP A 194 4.23 -17.87 -5.12
C TRP A 194 5.28 -16.75 -5.11
N LYS A 195 6.16 -16.78 -6.11
CA LYS A 195 6.99 -15.63 -6.43
C LYS A 195 6.13 -14.57 -7.11
N GLY A 196 6.51 -13.32 -6.95
CA GLY A 196 5.82 -12.20 -7.60
C GLY A 196 5.49 -11.08 -6.63
N LYS A 197 4.55 -10.25 -7.06
CA LYS A 197 4.18 -9.02 -6.39
C LYS A 197 3.10 -9.28 -5.37
N TYR A 198 3.20 -8.61 -4.24
CA TYR A 198 2.21 -8.63 -3.17
C TYR A 198 1.92 -7.21 -2.70
N LEU A 199 0.66 -6.93 -2.39
CA LEU A 199 0.24 -5.78 -1.61
C LEU A 199 -0.21 -6.25 -0.23
N VAL A 200 0.32 -5.58 0.79
CA VAL A 200 -0.17 -5.69 2.16
C VAL A 200 -1.02 -4.45 2.42
N GLU A 201 -2.31 -4.66 2.66
CA GLU A 201 -3.33 -3.63 2.77
C GLU A 201 -3.88 -3.55 4.19
N PHE A 202 -3.89 -2.33 4.73
CA PHE A 202 -4.47 -1.99 6.03
C PHE A 202 -5.59 -1.01 5.79
N VAL A 203 -6.76 -1.30 6.34
CA VAL A 203 -7.92 -0.43 6.19
C VAL A 203 -8.40 -0.02 7.56
N ASN A 204 -8.44 1.27 7.79
CA ASN A 204 -9.14 1.86 8.92
C ASN A 204 -10.34 2.64 8.37
N SER A 205 -11.54 2.19 8.72
CA SER A 205 -12.79 2.81 8.29
C SER A 205 -13.63 3.11 9.52
N GLN A 206 -14.17 4.32 9.58
CA GLN A 206 -15.00 4.79 10.68
C GLN A 206 -16.22 5.52 10.15
N LYS A 207 -17.35 5.39 10.86
CA LYS A 207 -18.56 6.15 10.54
C LYS A 207 -18.32 7.62 10.89
N GLU A 208 -18.37 8.48 9.88
CA GLU A 208 -18.22 9.93 10.00
C GLU A 208 -19.08 10.56 8.93
N GLU A 209 -19.98 11.47 9.30
CA GLU A 209 -20.91 12.11 8.37
C GLU A 209 -20.52 13.57 8.15
N GLY A 210 -20.57 14.03 6.90
CA GLY A 210 -20.22 15.41 6.57
C GLY A 210 -20.23 15.69 5.07
N LEU A 211 -19.65 16.83 4.70
CA LEU A 211 -19.40 17.24 3.32
C LEU A 211 -17.88 17.25 3.07
N HIS A 212 -17.47 16.66 1.96
CA HIS A 212 -16.10 16.71 1.44
C HIS A 212 -16.16 17.28 0.03
N ASN A 213 -15.62 18.48 -0.19
CA ASN A 213 -15.77 19.22 -1.45
C ASN A 213 -17.23 19.26 -1.94
N GLU A 214 -18.15 19.67 -1.05
CA GLU A 214 -19.60 19.76 -1.30
C GLU A 214 -20.31 18.41 -1.53
N GLN A 215 -19.59 17.28 -1.55
CA GLN A 215 -20.17 15.95 -1.70
C GLN A 215 -20.40 15.29 -0.33
N PRO A 216 -21.58 14.70 -0.08
CA PRO A 216 -21.86 14.05 1.18
C PRO A 216 -21.09 12.72 1.33
N PHE A 217 -20.53 12.50 2.53
CA PHE A 217 -19.96 11.22 2.93
C PHE A 217 -20.53 10.79 4.29
N ASN A 218 -20.49 9.49 4.57
CA ASN A 218 -20.88 8.90 5.85
C ASN A 218 -19.83 7.92 6.42
N THR A 219 -18.70 7.81 5.74
CA THR A 219 -17.58 6.95 6.09
C THR A 219 -16.27 7.68 5.80
N ASP A 220 -15.40 7.80 6.79
CA ASP A 220 -13.99 8.14 6.58
C ASP A 220 -13.22 6.84 6.36
N TYR A 221 -12.67 6.68 5.16
CA TYR A 221 -12.03 5.46 4.70
C TYR A 221 -10.56 5.73 4.44
N GLN A 222 -9.70 5.12 5.25
CA GLN A 222 -8.27 5.25 5.09
C GLN A 222 -7.66 3.89 4.78
N MET A 223 -6.82 3.86 3.74
CA MET A 223 -6.15 2.66 3.29
C MET A 223 -4.65 2.90 3.21
N TRP A 224 -3.87 2.02 3.83
CA TRP A 224 -2.42 1.98 3.71
C TRP A 224 -2.00 0.75 2.93
N THR A 225 -1.06 0.93 2.02
CA THR A 225 -0.44 -0.17 1.28
C THR A 225 1.04 -0.23 1.49
N TYR A 226 1.55 -1.46 1.46
CA TYR A 226 2.95 -1.75 1.32
C TYR A 226 3.15 -2.80 0.23
N TYR A 227 3.99 -2.46 -0.75
CA TYR A 227 4.37 -3.37 -1.82
C TYR A 227 5.53 -4.26 -1.40
N VAL A 228 5.39 -5.55 -1.66
CA VAL A 228 6.39 -6.58 -1.41
C VAL A 228 6.65 -7.33 -2.72
N HIS A 229 7.92 -7.54 -3.04
CA HIS A 229 8.32 -8.44 -4.12
C HIS A 229 9.00 -9.67 -3.52
N VAL A 230 8.39 -10.85 -3.71
CA VAL A 230 8.93 -12.14 -3.28
C VAL A 230 9.67 -12.78 -4.45
N LYS A 231 10.95 -13.12 -4.24
CA LYS A 231 11.86 -13.70 -5.25
C LYS A 231 11.99 -15.22 -5.14
#